data_AF-A0A7Y7NFW1-F1
#
_entry.id   AF-A0A7Y7NFW1-F1
#
_cell.length_a   1.000
_cell.length_b   1.000
_cell.length_c   1.000
_cell.angle_alpha   90.00
_cell.angle_beta   90.00
_cell.angle_gamma   90.00
#
_symmetry.space_group_name_H-M   'P 1'
#
loop_
_entity.id
_entity.type
_entity.pdbx_description
1 polymer ?
#
loop_
_entity_poly.entity_id
_entity_poly.type
_entity_poly.pdbx_seq_one_letter_code
_entity_poly.pdbx_strand_id
1 'polypeptide(L)'
;MKKTFLFIISILLFNLSFLFSQQLEIKDGIYYKDKKLYTGIHKEYYENGNLKMELNIVNGLNEGISIYYFENGKKKEQQSYTKDEKDGLWISWNENGIKNAEAHYLKGKKHGIWYIWDEKGILIREMRYENGEKVGIWKMWDANGNLLQEKKY
;
A
#
# COMPACT_ATOMS: atom_id res chain seq x y z
N MET A 1 38.95 23.17 -34.46
CA MET A 1 37.55 22.81 -34.12
C MET A 1 37.47 21.68 -33.08
N LYS A 2 38.07 21.82 -31.88
CA LYS A 2 38.02 20.79 -30.82
C LYS A 2 37.66 21.30 -29.41
N LYS A 3 37.47 22.61 -29.23
CA LYS A 3 37.22 23.22 -27.90
C LYS A 3 35.74 23.36 -27.53
N THR A 4 34.82 23.33 -28.49
CA THR A 4 33.37 23.45 -28.25
C THR A 4 32.70 22.14 -27.79
N PHE A 5 33.25 20.98 -28.16
CA PHE A 5 32.66 19.67 -27.83
C PHE A 5 32.76 19.31 -26.34
N LEU A 6 33.89 19.65 -25.69
CA LEU A 6 34.09 19.43 -24.25
C LEU A 6 33.13 20.26 -23.38
N PHE A 7 32.79 21.48 -23.81
CA PHE A 7 31.90 22.37 -23.08
C PHE A 7 30.45 21.84 -23.08
N ILE A 8 30.00 21.28 -24.20
CA ILE A 8 28.67 20.68 -24.34
C ILE A 8 28.55 19.41 -23.47
N ILE A 9 29.58 18.54 -23.46
CA ILE A 9 29.61 17.34 -22.60
C ILE A 9 29.58 17.72 -21.12
N SER A 10 30.30 18.77 -20.72
CA SER A 10 30.29 19.24 -19.33
C SER A 10 28.93 19.80 -18.90
N ILE A 11 28.25 20.56 -19.76
CA ILE A 11 26.87 21.04 -19.50
C ILE A 11 25.89 19.86 -19.43
N LEU A 12 26.02 18.87 -20.31
CA LEU A 12 25.16 17.69 -20.30
C LEU A 12 25.32 16.88 -19.00
N LEU A 13 26.57 16.67 -18.55
CA LEU A 13 26.87 15.98 -17.29
C LEU A 13 26.44 16.77 -16.05
N PHE A 14 26.50 18.11 -16.09
CA PHE A 14 26.04 18.98 -15.00
C PHE A 14 24.51 19.00 -14.88
N ASN A 15 23.77 18.90 -16.00
CA ASN A 15 22.33 18.71 -15.97
C ASN A 15 21.95 17.29 -15.48
N LEU A 16 22.76 16.28 -15.81
CA LEU A 16 22.55 14.90 -15.37
C LEU A 16 22.74 14.72 -13.86
N SER A 17 23.71 15.41 -13.26
CA SER A 17 23.92 15.40 -11.80
C SER A 17 22.83 16.17 -11.05
N PHE A 18 22.22 17.20 -11.64
CA PHE A 18 21.09 17.94 -11.06
C PHE A 18 19.80 17.11 -11.04
N LEU A 19 19.62 16.21 -12.00
CA LEU A 19 18.49 15.28 -12.06
C LEU A 19 18.57 14.19 -10.97
N PHE A 20 19.77 13.85 -10.51
CA PHE A 20 19.98 12.85 -9.46
C PHE A 20 19.69 13.36 -8.04
N SER A 21 19.46 14.67 -7.85
CA SER A 21 19.26 15.28 -6.53
C SER A 21 17.84 15.14 -5.97
N GLN A 22 16.89 14.55 -6.71
CA GLN A 22 15.46 14.65 -6.35
C GLN A 22 14.80 13.34 -5.91
N GLN A 23 15.55 12.25 -5.79
CA GLN A 23 14.99 10.98 -5.32
C GLN A 23 14.91 10.95 -3.78
N LEU A 24 13.84 10.39 -3.23
CA LEU A 24 13.72 10.20 -1.79
C LEU A 24 14.79 9.22 -1.31
N GLU A 25 15.40 9.53 -0.18
CA GLU A 25 16.30 8.64 0.55
C GLU A 25 15.50 7.93 1.65
N ILE A 26 15.57 6.61 1.73
CA ILE A 26 14.88 5.83 2.77
C ILE A 26 15.93 5.25 3.71
N LYS A 27 15.86 5.60 4.99
CA LYS A 27 16.74 5.09 6.06
C LYS A 27 15.89 4.54 7.18
N ASP A 28 16.04 3.26 7.50
CA ASP A 28 15.29 2.58 8.56
C ASP A 28 13.76 2.74 8.43
N GLY A 29 13.25 2.74 7.20
CA GLY A 29 11.82 2.95 6.90
C GLY A 29 11.38 4.42 6.88
N ILE A 30 12.25 5.35 7.27
CA ILE A 30 11.96 6.78 7.30
C ILE A 30 12.32 7.43 5.97
N TYR A 31 11.40 8.21 5.43
CA TYR A 31 11.56 8.91 4.15
C TYR A 31 12.19 10.29 4.34
N TYR A 32 13.23 10.58 3.57
CA TYR A 32 13.95 11.85 3.56
C TYR A 32 14.01 12.46 2.16
N LYS A 33 13.98 13.78 2.09
CA LYS A 33 14.34 14.58 0.90
C LYS A 33 15.33 15.65 1.32
N ASP A 34 16.47 15.73 0.63
CA ASP A 34 17.55 16.68 0.96
C ASP A 34 17.99 16.61 2.44
N LYS A 35 18.10 15.38 2.98
CA LYS A 35 18.44 15.07 4.39
C LYS A 35 17.44 15.56 5.44
N LYS A 36 16.23 15.97 5.04
CA LYS A 36 15.13 16.36 5.92
C LYS A 36 13.99 15.35 5.83
N LEU A 37 13.23 15.19 6.91
CA LEU A 37 12.05 14.33 6.92
C LEU A 37 11.09 14.76 5.83
N TYR A 38 10.67 13.79 5.01
CA TYR A 38 9.81 14.04 3.88
C TYR A 38 8.35 14.21 4.33
N THR A 39 7.60 15.07 3.65
CA THR A 39 6.15 15.18 3.78
C THR A 39 5.57 15.41 2.39
N GLY A 40 4.60 14.58 2.02
CA GLY A 40 3.97 14.59 0.70
C GLY A 40 3.63 13.19 0.22
N ILE A 41 3.19 13.13 -1.04
CA ILE A 41 2.82 11.87 -1.68
C ILE A 41 4.05 11.25 -2.35
N HIS A 42 4.46 10.07 -1.86
CA HIS A 42 5.46 9.23 -2.52
C HIS A 42 4.81 8.29 -3.52
N LYS A 43 5.39 8.16 -4.71
CA LYS A 43 4.89 7.29 -5.78
C LYS A 43 6.00 6.41 -6.31
N GLU A 44 5.69 5.14 -6.51
CA GLU A 44 6.52 4.22 -7.26
C GLU A 44 5.74 3.64 -8.42
N TYR A 45 6.47 3.29 -9.48
CA TYR A 45 5.94 2.75 -10.71
C TYR A 45 6.58 1.40 -11.01
N TYR A 46 5.86 0.54 -11.70
CA TYR A 46 6.38 -0.68 -12.30
C TYR A 46 7.26 -0.35 -13.51
N GLU A 47 8.02 -1.34 -13.99
CA GLU A 47 8.85 -1.19 -15.20
C GLU A 47 8.03 -0.84 -16.44
N ASN A 48 6.76 -1.28 -16.48
CA ASN A 48 5.82 -0.93 -17.55
C ASN A 48 5.28 0.52 -17.48
N GLY A 49 5.68 1.29 -16.46
CA GLY A 49 5.25 2.68 -16.24
C GLY A 49 3.93 2.83 -15.49
N ASN A 50 3.20 1.75 -15.18
CA ASN A 50 1.99 1.82 -14.38
C ASN A 50 2.32 2.11 -12.91
N LEU A 51 1.43 2.86 -12.25
CA LEU A 51 1.58 3.18 -10.83
C LEU A 51 1.57 1.87 -10.02
N LYS A 52 2.57 1.69 -9.16
CA LYS A 52 2.73 0.54 -8.27
C LYS A 52 2.18 0.83 -6.88
N MET A 53 2.48 2.02 -6.36
CA MET A 53 1.92 2.49 -5.10
C MET A 53 1.94 4.00 -4.97
N GLU A 54 1.04 4.49 -4.14
CA GLU A 54 0.92 5.87 -3.69
C GLU A 54 0.85 5.87 -2.15
N LEU A 55 1.83 6.48 -1.50
CA LEU A 55 1.94 6.56 -0.04
C LEU A 55 1.82 8.01 0.41
N ASN A 56 0.97 8.27 1.41
CA ASN A 56 0.94 9.58 2.04
C ASN A 56 1.94 9.61 3.20
N ILE A 57 3.00 10.40 3.05
CA ILE A 57 4.09 10.50 4.01
C ILE A 57 3.98 11.81 4.79
N VAL A 58 4.08 11.75 6.11
CA VAL A 58 4.14 12.90 7.02
C VAL A 58 5.31 12.70 7.98
N ASN A 59 6.22 13.67 8.04
CA ASN A 59 7.44 13.60 8.85
C ASN A 59 8.24 12.30 8.66
N GLY A 60 8.32 11.84 7.42
CA GLY A 60 9.06 10.64 7.05
C GLY A 60 8.35 9.32 7.33
N LEU A 61 7.12 9.32 7.85
CA LEU A 61 6.32 8.13 8.16
C LEU A 61 5.04 8.08 7.31
N ASN A 62 4.50 6.90 7.03
CA ASN A 62 3.17 6.76 6.43
C ASN A 62 2.09 7.27 7.39
N GLU A 63 1.19 8.11 6.88
CA GLU A 63 0.10 8.72 7.63
C GLU A 63 -1.13 8.84 6.72
N GLY A 64 -2.29 8.32 7.14
CA GLY A 64 -3.50 8.31 6.31
C GLY A 64 -3.53 7.16 5.30
N ILE A 65 -4.06 7.42 4.10
CA ILE A 65 -4.33 6.36 3.12
C ILE A 65 -3.11 6.11 2.21
N SER A 66 -2.71 4.85 2.14
CA SER A 66 -1.78 4.32 1.15
C SER A 66 -2.52 3.37 0.20
N ILE A 67 -2.20 3.45 -1.09
CA ILE A 67 -2.83 2.64 -2.15
C ILE A 67 -1.75 1.88 -2.90
N TYR A 68 -1.99 0.59 -3.12
CA TYR A 68 -1.15 -0.28 -3.92
C TYR A 68 -1.95 -0.76 -5.12
N TYR A 69 -1.26 -0.97 -6.23
CA TYR A 69 -1.85 -1.34 -7.50
C TYR A 69 -1.23 -2.64 -8.02
N PHE A 70 -1.93 -3.32 -8.90
CA PHE A 70 -1.36 -4.38 -9.73
C PHE A 70 -0.66 -3.78 -10.94
N GLU A 71 0.19 -4.57 -11.61
CA GLU A 71 0.87 -4.15 -12.85
C GLU A 71 -0.09 -3.76 -13.97
N ASN A 72 -1.33 -4.25 -13.94
CA ASN A 72 -2.40 -3.87 -14.88
C ASN A 72 -3.07 -2.52 -14.54
N GLY A 73 -2.59 -1.81 -13.51
CA GLY A 73 -3.08 -0.49 -13.09
C GLY A 73 -4.32 -0.52 -12.20
N LYS A 74 -4.93 -1.68 -11.93
CA LYS A 74 -6.07 -1.78 -11.01
C LYS A 74 -5.59 -1.74 -9.56
N LYS A 75 -6.46 -1.27 -8.65
CA LYS A 75 -6.18 -1.30 -7.21
C LYS A 75 -5.95 -2.74 -6.75
N LYS A 76 -4.92 -2.92 -5.95
CA LYS A 76 -4.56 -4.16 -5.27
C LYS A 76 -4.94 -4.10 -3.80
N GLU A 77 -4.53 -3.03 -3.14
CA GLU A 77 -4.79 -2.83 -1.71
C GLU A 77 -4.94 -1.35 -1.39
N GLN A 78 -5.71 -1.07 -0.34
CA GLN A 78 -5.82 0.24 0.28
C GLN A 78 -5.66 0.03 1.77
N GLN A 79 -4.78 0.80 2.39
CA GLN A 79 -4.40 0.63 3.78
C GLN A 79 -4.39 1.98 4.48
N SER A 80 -4.90 2.02 5.71
CA SER A 80 -4.88 3.21 6.55
C SER A 80 -3.73 3.11 7.55
N TYR A 81 -2.97 4.18 7.70
CA TYR A 81 -1.80 4.28 8.58
C TYR A 81 -1.91 5.45 9.54
N THR A 82 -1.31 5.31 10.71
CA THR A 82 -0.99 6.39 11.65
C THR A 82 0.44 6.17 12.11
N LYS A 83 1.35 7.08 11.77
CA LYS A 83 2.79 7.01 12.11
C LYS A 83 3.42 5.64 11.79
N ASP A 84 3.30 5.20 10.54
CA ASP A 84 3.76 3.89 10.03
C ASP A 84 3.07 2.65 10.59
N GLU A 85 2.13 2.81 11.52
CA GLU A 85 1.35 1.70 12.07
C GLU A 85 0.00 1.59 11.36
N LYS A 86 -0.41 0.37 10.97
CA LYS A 86 -1.74 0.17 10.36
C LYS A 86 -2.83 0.53 11.37
N ASP A 87 -3.66 1.50 11.02
CA ASP A 87 -4.75 1.97 11.88
C ASP A 87 -5.93 2.44 11.03
N GLY A 88 -7.06 1.76 11.14
CA GLY A 88 -8.24 1.96 10.32
C GLY A 88 -8.48 0.87 9.28
N LEU A 89 -9.10 1.26 8.17
CA LEU A 89 -9.62 0.33 7.16
C LEU A 89 -8.50 -0.21 6.26
N TRP A 90 -8.56 -1.52 6.00
CA TRP A 90 -7.79 -2.24 4.99
C TRP A 90 -8.75 -2.92 4.01
N ILE A 91 -8.52 -2.73 2.71
CA ILE A 91 -9.28 -3.36 1.64
C ILE A 91 -8.30 -3.99 0.66
N SER A 92 -8.63 -5.18 0.16
CA SER A 92 -7.90 -5.83 -0.93
C SER A 92 -8.84 -6.20 -2.07
N TRP A 93 -8.29 -6.14 -3.28
CA TRP A 93 -8.94 -6.53 -4.53
C TRP A 93 -8.07 -7.56 -5.25
N ASN A 94 -8.70 -8.38 -6.08
CA ASN A 94 -7.99 -9.25 -7.02
C ASN A 94 -7.63 -8.50 -8.32
N GLU A 95 -6.87 -9.14 -9.21
CA GLU A 95 -6.46 -8.54 -10.49
C GLU A 95 -7.62 -8.19 -11.43
N ASN A 96 -8.81 -8.75 -11.20
CA ASN A 96 -10.01 -8.38 -11.93
C ASN A 96 -10.64 -7.07 -11.41
N GLY A 97 -10.23 -6.59 -10.24
CA GLY A 97 -10.78 -5.42 -9.56
C GLY A 97 -11.94 -5.77 -8.62
N ILE A 98 -12.14 -7.06 -8.33
CA ILE A 98 -13.18 -7.53 -7.42
C ILE A 98 -12.61 -7.53 -6.01
N LYS A 99 -13.33 -6.91 -5.07
CA LYS A 99 -12.96 -6.89 -3.65
C LYS A 99 -12.96 -8.32 -3.11
N ASN A 100 -11.84 -8.77 -2.57
CA ASN A 100 -11.68 -10.13 -2.02
C ASN A 100 -11.42 -10.14 -0.51
N ALA A 101 -11.11 -8.99 0.09
CA ALA A 101 -10.99 -8.89 1.54
C ALA A 101 -11.21 -7.46 2.07
N GLU A 102 -11.71 -7.37 3.29
CA GLU A 102 -11.93 -6.13 4.02
C GLU A 102 -11.74 -6.38 5.51
N ALA A 103 -11.03 -5.47 6.17
CA ALA A 103 -10.67 -5.58 7.56
C ALA A 103 -10.47 -4.21 8.19
N HIS A 104 -10.53 -4.18 9.51
CA HIS A 104 -10.03 -3.05 10.30
C HIS A 104 -8.81 -3.46 11.12
N TYR A 105 -7.93 -2.49 11.29
CA TYR A 105 -6.80 -2.53 12.20
C TYR A 105 -6.93 -1.41 13.23
N LEU A 106 -6.38 -1.64 14.41
CA LEU A 106 -6.20 -0.65 15.46
C LEU A 106 -4.80 -0.83 16.02
N LYS A 107 -3.95 0.18 15.89
CA LYS A 107 -2.54 0.13 16.34
C LYS A 107 -1.85 -1.18 15.92
N GLY A 108 -1.83 -1.42 14.62
CA GLY A 108 -1.16 -2.56 13.99
C GLY A 108 -1.86 -3.91 14.17
N LYS A 109 -2.89 -3.99 15.02
CA LYS A 109 -3.57 -5.25 15.35
C LYS A 109 -4.92 -5.35 14.65
N LYS A 110 -5.31 -6.57 14.28
CA LYS A 110 -6.65 -6.84 13.73
C LYS A 110 -7.71 -6.43 14.75
N HIS A 111 -8.73 -5.70 14.31
CA HIS A 111 -9.80 -5.24 15.18
C HIS A 111 -11.10 -5.13 14.39
N GLY A 112 -12.24 -5.49 14.99
CA GLY A 112 -13.54 -5.49 14.33
C GLY A 112 -13.77 -6.70 13.40
N ILE A 113 -14.69 -6.54 12.45
CA ILE A 113 -15.11 -7.60 11.54
C ILE A 113 -14.15 -7.67 10.34
N TRP A 114 -13.86 -8.89 9.94
CA TRP A 114 -13.01 -9.25 8.81
C TRP A 114 -13.83 -10.09 7.85
N TYR A 115 -13.96 -9.61 6.62
CA TYR A 115 -14.68 -10.29 5.56
C TYR A 115 -13.69 -10.78 4.51
N ILE A 116 -13.89 -12.00 4.02
CA ILE A 116 -13.18 -12.55 2.86
C ILE A 116 -14.20 -13.02 1.85
N TRP A 117 -14.03 -12.56 0.62
CA TRP A 117 -14.80 -12.99 -0.53
C TRP A 117 -13.92 -13.82 -1.48
N ASP A 118 -14.55 -14.69 -2.26
CA ASP A 118 -13.86 -15.45 -3.30
C ASP A 118 -13.55 -14.58 -4.54
N GLU A 119 -13.01 -15.19 -5.59
CA GLU A 119 -12.64 -14.48 -6.83
C GLU A 119 -13.82 -13.86 -7.58
N LYS A 120 -15.05 -14.33 -7.30
CA LYS A 120 -16.30 -13.84 -7.89
C LYS A 120 -17.01 -12.82 -6.99
N GLY A 121 -16.47 -12.52 -5.82
CA GLY A 121 -17.05 -11.60 -4.86
C GLY A 121 -18.11 -12.23 -3.95
N ILE A 122 -18.14 -13.56 -3.82
CA ILE A 122 -19.05 -14.28 -2.93
C ILE A 122 -18.43 -14.36 -1.54
N LEU A 123 -19.19 -13.99 -0.49
CA LEU A 123 -18.69 -14.00 0.87
C LEU A 123 -18.45 -15.44 1.34
N ILE A 124 -17.21 -15.75 1.72
CA ILE A 124 -16.83 -17.10 2.17
C ILE A 124 -16.34 -17.14 3.61
N ARG A 125 -15.96 -16.00 4.20
CA ARG A 125 -15.60 -15.91 5.62
C ARG A 125 -16.00 -14.58 6.24
N GLU A 126 -16.52 -14.68 7.47
CA GLU A 126 -16.75 -13.57 8.38
C GLU A 126 -16.10 -13.93 9.71
N MET A 127 -15.18 -13.09 10.15
CA MET A 127 -14.40 -13.30 11.35
C MET A 127 -14.43 -12.03 12.18
N ARG A 128 -14.32 -12.15 13.50
CA ARG A 128 -14.23 -11.00 14.38
C ARG A 128 -12.99 -11.06 15.23
N TYR A 129 -12.31 -9.92 15.34
CA TYR A 129 -11.11 -9.75 16.12
C TYR A 129 -11.24 -8.58 17.09
N GLU A 130 -10.55 -8.69 18.22
CA GLU A 130 -10.42 -7.63 19.22
C GLU A 130 -8.95 -7.56 19.63
N ASN A 131 -8.26 -6.47 19.29
CA ASN A 131 -6.84 -6.27 19.61
C ASN A 131 -5.94 -7.44 19.20
N GLY A 132 -6.20 -8.03 18.02
CA GLY A 132 -5.46 -9.15 17.46
C GLY A 132 -6.02 -10.53 17.83
N GLU A 133 -6.85 -10.62 18.87
CA GLU A 133 -7.42 -11.89 19.34
C GLU A 133 -8.69 -12.26 18.60
N LYS A 134 -8.91 -13.55 18.40
CA LYS A 134 -10.15 -14.07 17.80
C LYS A 134 -11.27 -13.99 18.84
N VAL A 135 -12.39 -13.38 18.48
CA VAL A 135 -13.54 -13.27 19.39
C VAL A 135 -14.85 -13.51 18.65
N GLY A 136 -15.90 -13.85 19.40
CA GLY A 136 -17.26 -13.90 18.89
C GLY A 136 -17.48 -15.12 18.00
N ILE A 137 -18.31 -14.97 16.98
CA ILE A 137 -18.69 -16.08 16.10
C ILE A 137 -18.01 -15.89 14.76
N TRP A 138 -17.25 -16.89 14.35
CA TRP A 138 -16.66 -16.95 13.02
C TRP A 138 -17.49 -17.88 12.15
N LYS A 139 -17.74 -17.44 10.92
CA LYS A 139 -18.56 -18.15 9.95
C LYS A 139 -17.79 -18.39 8.66
N MET A 140 -18.02 -19.56 8.07
CA MET A 140 -17.49 -19.93 6.76
C MET A 140 -18.62 -20.45 5.90
N TRP A 141 -18.67 -20.00 4.65
CA TRP A 141 -19.66 -20.41 3.66
C TRP A 141 -18.99 -21.04 2.45
N ASP A 142 -19.74 -21.87 1.72
CA ASP A 142 -19.33 -22.36 0.40
C ASP A 142 -19.58 -21.31 -0.70
N ALA A 143 -19.18 -21.61 -1.92
CA ALA A 143 -19.37 -20.72 -3.08
C ALA A 143 -20.85 -20.53 -3.48
N ASN A 144 -21.79 -21.30 -2.91
CA ASN A 144 -23.22 -21.12 -3.13
C ASN A 144 -23.88 -20.30 -1.99
N GLY A 145 -23.11 -19.89 -0.97
CA GLY A 145 -23.60 -19.17 0.19
C GLY A 145 -24.16 -20.07 1.30
N ASN A 146 -23.98 -21.39 1.24
CA ASN A 146 -24.39 -22.28 2.32
C ASN A 146 -23.38 -22.23 3.46
N LEU A 147 -23.87 -22.14 4.70
CA LEU A 147 -23.01 -22.13 5.89
C LEU A 147 -22.35 -23.50 6.06
N LEU A 148 -21.02 -23.54 5.98
CA LEU A 148 -20.21 -24.74 6.20
C LEU A 148 -19.79 -24.90 7.66
N GLN A 149 -19.45 -23.79 8.31
CA GLN A 149 -18.95 -23.81 9.66
C GLN A 149 -19.33 -22.56 10.42
N GLU A 150 -19.71 -22.74 11.67
CA GLU A 150 -19.80 -21.70 12.67
C GLU A 150 -18.94 -22.11 13.88
N LYS A 151 -18.09 -21.21 14.37
CA LYS A 151 -17.25 -21.45 15.54
C LYS A 151 -17.22 -20.25 16.47
N LYS A 152 -17.49 -20.49 17.76
CA LYS A 152 -17.38 -19.49 18.82
C LYS A 152 -15.95 -19.42 19.38
N TYR A 153 -15.47 -18.21 19.58
CA TYR A 153 -14.21 -17.85 20.24
C TYR A 153 -14.48 -16.92 21.41
#